data_AF-A0A8D8G7F6-F1
#
_entry.id   AF-A0A8D8G7F6-F1
#
_cell.length_a   1.000
_cell.length_b   1.000
_cell.length_c   1.000
_cell.angle_alpha   90.00
_cell.angle_beta   90.00
_cell.angle_gamma   90.00
#
_symmetry.space_group_name_H-M   'P 1'
#
loop_
_entity.id
_entity.type
_entity.pdbx_description
1 polymer ?
#
loop_
_entity_poly.entity_id
_entity_poly.type
_entity_poly.pdbx_seq_one_letter_code
_entity_poly.pdbx_strand_id
1 'polypeptide(L)'
;MSCEVKVLSNVDDLSEVQDQFGLSSEENWLNAVCYALSPAGDVLAFGHGSILVILSSKWDRQRQLNVYRIAWKGAIDDPNCLITSILCAPMVGQGSSQISMDFSFIVVGLDNGQVLFYGENGTLVHSQLFHQEPVQAIKAQSGKHINEELYVFYASCAVIIHGAQLFPLLRSLKQQIGRYGVGSPRVNEAQEVIACRKWSYGKSMTVQDSVVVGPQKTCTFDHLLTASLEGGFFAKYRHAPPQNSLIVAAGMKPYIGFHYAKEGFTQPVLADVARAVASKIKSALPSWFGGSSSTPQTPPEPQLPPSEALICRFGLCDLPRSAFSVWLAPNYSLLRRGHPRPGDTNR
;
A
#
# COMPACT_ATOMS: atom_id res chain seq x y z
N MET A 1 -30.62 -10.84 12.76
CA MET A 1 -30.07 -9.90 11.76
C MET A 1 -29.91 -10.67 10.46
N SER A 2 -30.77 -10.43 9.48
CA SER A 2 -30.62 -10.96 8.12
C SER A 2 -29.56 -10.13 7.41
N CYS A 3 -28.48 -10.75 6.94
CA CYS A 3 -27.54 -10.09 6.04
C CYS A 3 -28.21 -10.05 4.67
N GLU A 4 -28.59 -8.86 4.21
CA GLU A 4 -29.12 -8.67 2.86
C GLU A 4 -27.94 -8.42 1.92
N VAL A 5 -27.73 -9.34 0.97
CA VAL A 5 -26.69 -9.21 -0.04
C VAL A 5 -27.28 -8.45 -1.23
N LYS A 6 -26.88 -7.19 -1.40
CA LYS A 6 -27.28 -6.37 -2.55
C LYS A 6 -26.23 -6.46 -3.65
N VAL A 7 -26.65 -6.88 -4.84
CA VAL A 7 -25.79 -6.85 -6.03
C VAL A 7 -25.62 -5.39 -6.49
N LEU A 8 -24.37 -4.94 -6.57
CA LEU A 8 -24.00 -3.59 -7.03
C LEU A 8 -23.49 -3.57 -8.47
N SER A 9 -22.82 -4.64 -8.89
CA SER A 9 -22.18 -4.75 -10.20
C SER A 9 -21.87 -6.21 -10.53
N ASN A 10 -21.70 -6.50 -11.82
CA ASN A 10 -21.30 -7.83 -12.30
C ASN A 10 -19.98 -7.74 -13.09
N VAL A 11 -19.18 -8.81 -13.07
CA VAL A 11 -18.14 -9.04 -14.09
C VAL A 11 -18.83 -9.72 -15.27
N ASP A 12 -18.62 -9.24 -16.50
CA ASP A 12 -19.39 -9.73 -17.66
C ASP A 12 -19.09 -11.20 -17.99
N ASP A 13 -17.81 -11.53 -18.07
CA ASP A 13 -17.30 -12.89 -18.29
C ASP A 13 -16.19 -13.18 -17.27
N LEU A 14 -16.58 -13.77 -16.14
CA LEU A 14 -15.62 -14.12 -15.07
C LEU A 14 -14.72 -15.30 -15.48
N SER A 15 -15.23 -16.20 -16.33
CA SER A 15 -14.45 -17.31 -16.90
C SER A 15 -13.33 -16.79 -17.80
N GLU A 16 -13.59 -15.77 -18.62
CA GLU A 16 -12.55 -15.15 -19.45
C GLU A 16 -11.41 -14.59 -18.58
N VAL A 17 -11.73 -13.99 -17.42
CA VAL A 17 -10.74 -13.50 -16.46
C VAL A 17 -9.94 -14.66 -15.84
N GLN A 18 -10.62 -15.72 -15.42
CA GLN A 18 -10.00 -16.92 -14.85
C GLN A 18 -9.03 -17.59 -15.85
N ASP A 19 -9.43 -17.67 -17.12
CA ASP A 19 -8.63 -18.24 -18.21
C ASP A 19 -7.34 -17.45 -18.44
N GLN A 20 -7.33 -16.13 -18.21
CA GLN A 20 -6.10 -15.33 -18.32
C GLN A 20 -5.01 -15.76 -17.35
N PHE A 21 -5.39 -16.39 -16.24
CA PHE A 21 -4.46 -16.89 -15.23
C PHE A 21 -4.10 -18.36 -15.42
N GLY A 22 -4.66 -19.03 -16.44
CA GLY A 22 -4.50 -20.48 -16.62
C GLY A 22 -5.17 -21.30 -15.53
N LEU A 23 -6.15 -20.73 -14.83
CA LEU A 23 -6.83 -21.33 -13.67
C LEU A 23 -8.20 -21.91 -14.04
N SER A 24 -8.50 -22.15 -15.32
CA SER A 24 -9.82 -22.59 -15.84
C SER A 24 -10.37 -23.87 -15.20
N SER A 25 -9.48 -24.70 -14.64
CA SER A 25 -9.85 -25.95 -13.96
C SER A 25 -10.04 -25.80 -12.45
N GLU A 26 -9.73 -24.62 -11.89
CA GLU A 26 -9.78 -24.36 -10.44
C GLU A 26 -11.11 -23.72 -10.04
N GLU A 27 -11.97 -24.47 -9.34
CA GLU A 27 -13.28 -23.95 -8.89
C GLU A 27 -13.16 -22.74 -7.95
N ASN A 28 -12.12 -22.69 -7.12
CA ASN A 28 -11.88 -21.65 -6.12
C ASN A 28 -10.71 -20.73 -6.48
N TRP A 29 -10.50 -20.45 -7.78
CA TRP A 29 -9.36 -19.67 -8.28
C TRP A 29 -9.21 -18.29 -7.63
N LEU A 30 -10.32 -17.68 -7.17
CA LEU A 30 -10.29 -16.39 -6.47
C LEU A 30 -9.46 -16.41 -5.18
N ASN A 31 -9.24 -17.57 -4.56
CA ASN A 31 -8.37 -17.72 -3.39
C ASN A 31 -6.87 -17.71 -3.76
N ALA A 32 -6.54 -17.95 -5.04
CA ALA A 32 -5.16 -17.97 -5.53
C ALA A 32 -4.71 -16.60 -6.06
N VAL A 33 -5.63 -15.69 -6.36
CA VAL A 33 -5.32 -14.40 -7.00
C VAL A 33 -5.40 -13.24 -6.02
N CYS A 34 -4.58 -12.22 -6.25
CA CYS A 34 -4.78 -10.91 -5.63
C CYS A 34 -5.85 -10.16 -6.43
N TYR A 35 -6.74 -9.43 -5.75
CA TYR A 35 -7.70 -8.56 -6.42
C TYR A 35 -7.99 -7.31 -5.60
N ALA A 36 -8.33 -6.23 -6.29
CA ALA A 36 -8.72 -4.97 -5.66
C ALA A 36 -9.78 -4.25 -6.48
N LEU A 37 -10.81 -3.76 -5.78
CA LEU A 37 -11.84 -2.90 -6.33
C LEU A 37 -11.52 -1.45 -5.94
N SER A 38 -11.52 -0.54 -6.91
CA SER A 38 -11.43 0.89 -6.64
C SER A 38 -12.62 1.34 -5.80
N PRO A 39 -12.42 2.12 -4.71
CA PRO A 39 -13.50 2.77 -3.98
C PRO A 39 -14.42 3.64 -4.84
N ALA A 40 -13.97 4.08 -6.02
CA ALA A 40 -14.78 4.80 -7.00
C ALA A 40 -15.74 3.91 -7.80
N GLY A 41 -15.54 2.59 -7.79
CA GLY A 41 -16.33 1.64 -8.57
C GLY A 41 -16.10 1.72 -10.09
N ASP A 42 -14.97 2.28 -10.51
CA ASP A 42 -14.55 2.48 -11.90
C ASP A 42 -13.62 1.36 -12.40
N VAL A 43 -12.76 0.84 -11.53
CA VAL A 43 -11.72 -0.16 -11.86
C VAL A 43 -11.76 -1.34 -10.89
N LEU A 44 -11.61 -2.54 -11.44
CA LEU A 44 -11.37 -3.79 -10.72
C LEU A 44 -10.13 -4.44 -11.31
N ALA A 45 -9.14 -4.77 -10.48
CA ALA A 45 -7.90 -5.41 -10.93
C ALA A 45 -7.73 -6.78 -10.29
N PHE A 46 -7.14 -7.71 -11.04
CA PHE A 46 -6.74 -9.04 -10.60
C PHE A 46 -5.28 -9.27 -10.98
N GLY A 47 -4.54 -10.02 -10.17
CA GLY A 47 -3.22 -10.48 -10.54
C GLY A 47 -2.82 -11.78 -9.88
N HIS A 48 -2.01 -12.55 -10.60
CA HIS A 48 -1.54 -13.87 -10.21
C HIS A 48 -0.30 -14.22 -11.02
N GLY A 49 0.72 -14.78 -10.35
CA GLY A 49 2.03 -14.95 -10.96
C GLY A 49 2.56 -13.60 -11.45
N SER A 50 2.96 -13.51 -12.71
CA SER A 50 3.37 -12.26 -13.35
C SER A 50 2.25 -11.57 -14.15
N ILE A 51 1.02 -12.11 -14.15
CA ILE A 51 -0.08 -11.61 -14.98
C ILE A 51 -0.94 -10.64 -14.19
N LEU A 52 -1.24 -9.48 -14.80
CA LEU A 52 -2.16 -8.46 -14.31
C LEU A 52 -3.32 -8.30 -15.31
N VAL A 53 -4.55 -8.28 -14.80
CA VAL A 53 -5.78 -8.06 -15.57
C VAL A 53 -6.53 -6.88 -14.97
N ILE A 54 -6.85 -5.88 -15.78
CA ILE A 54 -7.55 -4.66 -15.38
C ILE A 54 -8.91 -4.64 -16.07
N LEU A 55 -9.97 -4.50 -15.28
CA LEU A 55 -11.34 -4.37 -15.75
C LEU A 55 -11.84 -2.95 -15.49
N SER A 56 -12.58 -2.42 -16.47
CA SER A 56 -13.25 -1.13 -16.37
C SER A 56 -14.76 -1.32 -16.21
N SER A 57 -15.35 -0.51 -15.35
CA SER A 57 -16.79 -0.44 -15.11
C SER A 57 -17.49 0.32 -16.24
N LYS A 58 -18.57 -0.26 -16.78
CA LYS A 58 -19.44 0.39 -17.76
C LYS A 58 -20.90 0.16 -17.39
N TRP A 59 -21.71 1.21 -17.44
CA TRP A 59 -23.15 1.08 -17.22
C TRP A 59 -23.80 0.23 -18.32
N ASP A 60 -24.49 -0.84 -17.93
CA ASP A 60 -25.24 -1.69 -18.83
C ASP A 60 -26.72 -1.31 -18.80
N ARG A 61 -27.23 -0.78 -19.92
CA ARG A 61 -28.63 -0.35 -20.04
C ARG A 61 -29.62 -1.52 -20.01
N GLN A 62 -29.23 -2.73 -20.39
CA GLN A 62 -30.12 -3.87 -20.36
C GLN A 62 -30.23 -4.43 -18.95
N ARG A 63 -29.10 -4.53 -18.24
CA ARG A 63 -29.05 -5.08 -16.87
C ARG A 63 -29.35 -4.03 -15.79
N GLN A 64 -29.40 -2.74 -16.14
CA GLN A 64 -29.62 -1.61 -15.21
C GLN A 64 -28.62 -1.62 -14.04
N LEU A 65 -27.37 -2.00 -14.31
CA LEU A 65 -26.28 -2.07 -13.34
C LEU A 65 -24.93 -1.87 -14.03
N ASN A 66 -23.89 -1.61 -13.23
CA ASN A 66 -22.52 -1.51 -13.72
C ASN A 66 -21.94 -2.90 -14.02
N VAL A 67 -21.32 -3.04 -15.19
CA VAL A 67 -20.66 -4.28 -15.61
C VAL A 67 -19.18 -4.02 -15.85
N TYR A 68 -18.33 -4.83 -15.23
CA TYR A 68 -16.89 -4.82 -15.41
C TYR A 68 -16.49 -5.67 -16.62
N ARG A 69 -15.70 -5.09 -17.50
CA ARG A 69 -15.13 -5.75 -18.68
C ARG A 69 -13.63 -5.57 -18.73
N ILE A 70 -12.89 -6.56 -19.23
CA ILE A 70 -11.45 -6.50 -19.41
C ILE A 70 -11.12 -5.27 -20.28
N ALA A 71 -10.39 -4.33 -19.70
CA ALA A 71 -9.87 -3.15 -20.36
C ALA A 71 -8.43 -3.38 -20.83
N TRP A 72 -7.67 -4.13 -20.04
CA TRP A 72 -6.29 -4.47 -20.34
C TRP A 72 -5.87 -5.78 -19.67
N LYS A 73 -4.92 -6.46 -20.31
CA LYS A 73 -4.20 -7.61 -19.74
C LYS A 73 -2.74 -7.58 -20.16
N GLY A 74 -1.85 -8.02 -19.30
CA GLY A 74 -0.44 -8.14 -19.62
C GLY A 74 0.38 -8.75 -18.48
N ALA A 75 1.62 -9.10 -18.80
CA ALA A 75 2.59 -9.50 -17.79
C ALA A 75 3.34 -8.28 -17.25
N ILE A 76 3.79 -8.35 -16.00
CA ILE A 76 4.78 -7.41 -15.47
C ILE A 76 6.13 -7.59 -16.19
N ASP A 77 6.95 -6.54 -16.22
CA ASP A 77 8.18 -6.51 -17.02
C ASP A 77 9.23 -7.56 -16.59
N ASP A 78 9.29 -7.89 -15.29
CA ASP A 78 10.19 -8.93 -14.78
C ASP A 78 9.42 -10.26 -14.61
N PRO A 79 9.62 -11.24 -15.50
CA PRO A 79 8.88 -12.51 -15.45
C PRO A 79 9.27 -13.40 -14.27
N ASN A 80 10.38 -13.10 -13.59
CA ASN A 80 10.81 -13.88 -12.42
C ASN A 80 10.16 -13.39 -11.11
N CYS A 81 9.47 -12.25 -11.16
CA CYS A 81 8.79 -11.70 -10.01
C CYS A 81 7.33 -12.14 -10.00
N LEU A 82 6.78 -12.29 -8.80
CA LEU A 82 5.39 -12.66 -8.57
C LEU A 82 4.64 -11.49 -7.95
N ILE A 83 3.42 -11.27 -8.41
CA ILE A 83 2.47 -10.33 -7.81
C ILE A 83 2.00 -10.91 -6.47
N THR A 84 2.18 -10.16 -5.39
CA THR A 84 1.80 -10.56 -4.03
C THR A 84 0.68 -9.72 -3.44
N SER A 85 0.44 -8.53 -3.99
CA SER A 85 -0.62 -7.63 -3.53
C SER A 85 -1.04 -6.64 -4.59
N ILE A 86 -2.30 -6.20 -4.55
CA ILE A 86 -2.86 -5.18 -5.45
C ILE A 86 -3.72 -4.21 -4.65
N LEU A 87 -3.66 -2.93 -5.01
CA LEU A 87 -4.57 -1.89 -4.55
C LEU A 87 -5.01 -1.02 -5.73
N CYS A 88 -6.31 -0.71 -5.82
CA CYS A 88 -6.81 0.34 -6.72
C CYS A 88 -6.98 1.65 -5.93
N ALA A 89 -6.16 2.65 -6.26
CA ALA A 89 -6.13 3.95 -5.59
C ALA A 89 -6.71 5.04 -6.52
N PRO A 90 -7.94 5.52 -6.26
CA PRO A 90 -8.56 6.57 -7.06
C PRO A 90 -7.88 7.90 -6.78
N MET A 91 -7.64 8.67 -7.84
CA MET A 91 -7.16 10.04 -7.71
C MET A 91 -8.31 11.02 -7.68
N VAL A 92 -8.43 11.74 -6.57
CA VAL A 92 -9.38 12.83 -6.44
C VAL A 92 -8.84 14.06 -7.17
N GLY A 93 -9.63 14.60 -8.10
CA GLY A 93 -9.33 15.84 -8.80
C GLY A 93 -9.35 17.03 -7.84
N GLN A 94 -8.38 17.94 -7.98
CA GLN A 94 -8.36 19.23 -7.28
C GLN A 94 -9.24 20.22 -8.07
N GLY A 95 -10.57 20.03 -7.99
CA GLY A 95 -11.56 20.89 -8.64
C GLY A 95 -12.50 21.51 -7.61
N SER A 96 -12.58 22.85 -7.56
CA SER A 96 -13.54 23.54 -6.71
C SER A 96 -14.96 23.29 -7.23
N SER A 97 -15.81 22.69 -6.37
CA SER A 97 -17.29 22.53 -6.47
C SER A 97 -17.81 21.12 -6.79
N GLN A 98 -17.01 20.20 -7.35
CA GLN A 98 -17.42 18.80 -7.54
C GLN A 98 -16.19 17.91 -7.35
N ILE A 99 -16.32 16.88 -6.51
CA ILE A 99 -15.32 15.80 -6.42
C ILE A 99 -15.41 15.04 -7.76
N SER A 100 -14.71 15.53 -8.79
CA SER A 100 -14.50 14.77 -10.01
C SER A 100 -13.34 13.82 -9.75
N MET A 101 -13.60 12.53 -9.83
CA MET A 101 -12.55 11.52 -9.87
C MET A 101 -12.01 11.49 -11.28
N ASP A 102 -10.70 11.72 -11.43
CA ASP A 102 -10.10 11.88 -12.76
C ASP A 102 -9.69 10.52 -13.34
N PHE A 103 -9.13 9.64 -12.51
CA PHE A 103 -8.68 8.29 -12.88
C PHE A 103 -8.23 7.52 -11.62
N SER A 104 -8.11 6.19 -11.72
CA SER A 104 -7.55 5.31 -10.70
C SER A 104 -6.18 4.76 -11.11
N PHE A 105 -5.26 4.63 -10.15
CA PHE A 105 -4.02 3.86 -10.34
C PHE A 105 -4.17 2.46 -9.76
N ILE A 106 -3.55 1.49 -10.42
CA ILE A 106 -3.41 0.12 -9.93
C ILE A 106 -2.00 0.01 -9.37
N VAL A 107 -1.90 -0.11 -8.05
CA VAL A 107 -0.65 -0.30 -7.33
C VAL A 107 -0.44 -1.79 -7.12
N VAL A 108 0.70 -2.31 -7.56
CA VAL A 108 1.02 -3.74 -7.54
C VAL A 108 2.29 -3.96 -6.72
N GLY A 109 2.23 -4.80 -5.70
CA GLY A 109 3.38 -5.22 -4.92
C GLY A 109 3.93 -6.55 -5.40
N LEU A 110 5.26 -6.69 -5.43
CA LEU A 110 5.97 -7.88 -5.87
C LEU A 110 6.67 -8.60 -4.72
N ASP A 111 7.01 -9.87 -4.95
CA ASP A 111 7.77 -10.73 -4.04
C ASP A 111 9.23 -10.29 -3.84
N ASN A 112 9.81 -9.56 -4.78
CA ASN A 112 11.13 -8.94 -4.64
C ASN A 112 11.10 -7.61 -3.84
N GLY A 113 9.92 -7.14 -3.42
CA GLY A 113 9.71 -5.90 -2.68
C GLY A 113 9.49 -4.65 -3.51
N GLN A 114 9.50 -4.77 -4.83
CA GLN A 114 9.22 -3.66 -5.73
C GLN A 114 7.71 -3.36 -5.77
N VAL A 115 7.39 -2.09 -5.94
CA VAL A 115 6.01 -1.60 -6.10
C VAL A 115 5.89 -0.94 -7.47
N LEU A 116 4.91 -1.39 -8.25
CA LEU A 116 4.60 -0.91 -9.59
C LEU A 116 3.33 -0.06 -9.56
N PHE A 117 3.31 1.03 -10.32
CA PHE A 117 2.15 1.90 -10.48
C PHE A 117 1.68 1.85 -11.93
N TYR A 118 0.53 1.22 -12.18
CA TYR A 118 -0.09 1.11 -13.49
C TYR A 118 -1.27 2.08 -13.64
N GLY A 119 -1.44 2.64 -14.83
CA GLY A 119 -2.67 3.30 -15.23
C GLY A 119 -3.78 2.30 -15.60
N GLU A 120 -5.02 2.80 -15.73
CA GLU A 120 -6.22 2.00 -16.05
C GLU A 120 -6.15 1.28 -17.40
N ASN A 121 -5.29 1.76 -18.30
CA ASN A 121 -5.01 1.16 -19.60
C ASN A 121 -3.83 0.18 -19.57
N GLY A 122 -3.33 -0.17 -18.38
CA GLY A 122 -2.20 -1.08 -18.20
C GLY A 122 -0.82 -0.50 -18.52
N THR A 123 -0.72 0.82 -18.70
CA THR A 123 0.59 1.46 -18.89
C THR A 123 1.30 1.57 -17.54
N LEU A 124 2.53 1.05 -17.45
CA LEU A 124 3.40 1.26 -16.29
C LEU A 124 3.82 2.74 -16.23
N VAL A 125 3.46 3.42 -15.15
CA VAL A 125 3.71 4.86 -14.94
C VAL A 125 4.98 5.08 -14.12
N HIS A 126 5.16 4.29 -13.07
CA HIS A 126 6.30 4.39 -12.17
C HIS A 126 6.57 3.05 -11.49
N SER A 127 7.79 2.87 -11.00
CA SER A 127 8.21 1.68 -10.28
C SER A 127 9.31 2.02 -9.28
N GLN A 128 9.21 1.49 -8.06
CA GLN A 128 10.20 1.74 -7.01
C GLN A 128 10.34 0.57 -6.04
N LEU A 129 11.58 0.28 -5.65
CA LEU A 129 11.90 -0.65 -4.56
C LEU A 129 12.00 0.12 -3.25
N PHE A 130 11.08 -0.09 -2.31
CA PHE A 130 11.08 0.59 -1.01
C PHE A 130 11.76 -0.22 0.10
N HIS A 131 11.73 -1.55 0.00
CA HIS A 131 12.39 -2.47 0.93
C HIS A 131 12.68 -3.81 0.24
N GLN A 132 13.73 -4.51 0.68
CA GLN A 132 14.17 -5.79 0.11
C GLN A 132 13.51 -6.99 0.80
N GLU A 133 12.18 -7.01 0.82
CA GLU A 133 11.35 -8.14 1.30
C GLU A 133 10.09 -8.23 0.44
N PRO A 134 9.43 -9.41 0.35
CA PRO A 134 8.15 -9.52 -0.33
C PRO A 134 7.12 -8.53 0.23
N VAL A 135 6.42 -7.83 -0.67
CA VAL A 135 5.30 -6.98 -0.26
C VAL A 135 4.17 -7.88 0.26
N GLN A 136 3.78 -7.73 1.53
CA GLN A 136 2.70 -8.50 2.15
C GLN A 136 1.32 -7.93 1.83
N ALA A 137 1.20 -6.61 1.88
CA ALA A 137 -0.04 -5.90 1.60
C ALA A 137 0.23 -4.45 1.21
N ILE A 138 -0.67 -3.90 0.39
CA ILE A 138 -0.73 -2.47 0.08
C ILE A 138 -2.11 -1.99 0.52
N LYS A 139 -2.15 -0.96 1.35
CA LYS A 139 -3.40 -0.38 1.86
C LYS A 139 -3.33 1.13 1.73
N ALA A 140 -4.47 1.78 1.54
CA ALA A 140 -4.57 3.24 1.56
C ALA A 140 -5.53 3.69 2.65
N GLN A 141 -5.21 4.82 3.26
CA GLN A 141 -6.14 5.57 4.09
C GLN A 141 -6.68 6.74 3.27
N SER A 142 -7.93 6.63 2.85
CA SER A 142 -8.66 7.73 2.22
C SER A 142 -9.52 8.43 3.27
N GLY A 143 -9.06 9.58 3.76
CA GLY A 143 -9.82 10.44 4.67
C GLY A 143 -10.65 11.50 3.92
N LYS A 144 -11.66 12.06 4.60
CA LYS A 144 -12.34 13.28 4.14
C LYS A 144 -11.34 14.46 4.22
N HIS A 145 -10.64 14.72 3.12
CA HIS A 145 -10.04 16.00 2.73
C HIS A 145 -8.61 16.41 3.17
N ILE A 146 -7.76 15.62 3.86
CA ILE A 146 -6.46 16.19 4.31
C ILE A 146 -5.23 15.26 4.24
N ASN A 147 -5.33 13.95 4.50
CA ASN A 147 -4.15 13.07 4.51
C ASN A 147 -4.44 11.76 3.77
N GLU A 148 -4.29 11.76 2.45
CA GLU A 148 -4.22 10.51 1.69
C GLU A 148 -2.83 9.91 1.89
N GLU A 149 -2.77 8.73 2.51
CA GLU A 149 -1.52 7.99 2.70
C GLU A 149 -1.66 6.60 2.10
N LEU A 150 -0.59 6.17 1.43
CA LEU A 150 -0.42 4.82 0.92
C LEU A 150 0.58 4.10 1.83
N TYR A 151 0.23 2.89 2.25
CA TYR A 151 1.03 2.04 3.10
C TYR A 151 1.44 0.78 2.34
N VAL A 152 2.73 0.48 2.36
CA VAL A 152 3.29 -0.77 1.83
C VAL A 152 3.86 -1.55 3.01
N PHE A 153 3.30 -2.73 3.27
CA PHE A 153 3.68 -3.57 4.40
C PHE A 153 4.62 -4.68 3.97
N TYR A 154 5.66 -4.88 4.76
CA TYR A 154 6.64 -5.94 4.68
C TYR A 154 6.69 -6.68 6.01
N ALA A 155 7.33 -7.85 6.05
CA ALA A 155 7.42 -8.64 7.28
C ALA A 155 8.16 -7.90 8.40
N SER A 156 9.17 -7.09 8.08
CA SER A 156 9.96 -6.36 9.08
C SER A 156 9.61 -4.87 9.21
N CYS A 157 8.79 -4.31 8.32
CA CYS A 157 8.49 -2.87 8.37
C CYS A 157 7.20 -2.47 7.65
N ALA A 158 6.76 -1.23 7.90
CA ALA A 158 5.76 -0.52 7.14
C ALA A 158 6.41 0.71 6.47
N VAL A 159 6.13 0.91 5.19
CA VAL A 159 6.53 2.10 4.43
C VAL A 159 5.29 2.97 4.25
N ILE A 160 5.43 4.26 4.57
CA ILE A 160 4.38 5.27 4.45
C ILE A 160 4.76 6.23 3.33
N ILE A 161 3.86 6.39 2.38
CA ILE A 161 4.00 7.28 1.24
C ILE A 161 2.89 8.33 1.33
N HIS A 162 3.27 9.60 1.40
CA HIS A 162 2.30 10.70 1.46
C HIS A 162 1.73 10.97 0.07
N GLY A 163 0.40 10.94 -0.04
CA GLY A 163 -0.33 11.19 -1.28
C GLY A 163 -0.06 12.58 -1.88
N ALA A 164 0.20 13.58 -1.03
CA ALA A 164 0.55 14.93 -1.46
C ALA A 164 1.81 15.00 -2.34
N GLN A 165 2.73 14.04 -2.24
CA GLN A 165 3.91 13.93 -3.10
C GLN A 165 3.69 12.89 -4.22
N LEU A 166 3.08 11.75 -3.87
CA LEU A 166 2.86 10.65 -4.80
C LEU A 166 1.94 11.02 -5.97
N PHE A 167 0.75 11.54 -5.67
CA PHE A 167 -0.28 11.71 -6.70
C PHE A 167 0.07 12.80 -7.73
N PRO A 168 0.65 13.96 -7.35
CA PRO A 168 1.13 14.92 -8.34
C PRO A 168 2.20 14.35 -9.26
N LEU A 169 3.17 13.59 -8.72
CA LEU A 169 4.22 12.94 -9.50
C LEU A 169 3.61 11.97 -10.53
N LEU A 170 2.79 11.04 -10.06
CA LEU A 170 2.19 10.03 -10.94
C LEU A 170 1.27 10.68 -11.99
N ARG A 171 0.53 11.74 -11.64
CA ARG A 171 -0.28 12.51 -12.60
C ARG A 171 0.60 13.16 -13.68
N SER A 172 1.72 13.76 -13.30
CA SER A 172 2.69 14.35 -14.23
C SER A 172 3.27 13.31 -15.17
N LEU A 173 3.74 12.17 -14.62
CA LEU A 173 4.31 11.07 -15.40
C LEU A 173 3.28 10.49 -16.39
N LYS A 174 2.04 10.24 -15.94
CA LYS A 174 0.96 9.79 -16.83
C LYS A 174 0.74 10.76 -18.00
N GLN A 175 0.70 12.07 -17.74
CA GLN A 175 0.53 13.08 -18.79
C GLN A 175 1.69 13.11 -19.77
N GLN A 176 2.93 13.00 -19.28
CA GLN A 176 4.11 12.97 -20.12
C GLN A 176 4.18 11.69 -20.97
N ILE A 177 3.84 10.53 -20.40
CA ILE A 177 3.74 9.26 -21.14
C ILE A 177 2.69 9.38 -22.25
N GLY A 178 1.53 9.98 -21.97
CA GLY A 178 0.51 10.21 -22.98
C GLY A 178 0.95 11.15 -24.12
N ARG A 179 1.87 12.09 -23.84
CA ARG A 179 2.38 13.06 -24.81
C ARG A 179 3.58 12.58 -25.62
N TYR A 180 4.50 11.85 -24.97
CA TYR A 180 5.82 11.52 -25.52
C TYR A 180 6.03 10.02 -25.73
N GLY A 181 5.13 9.18 -25.23
CA GLY A 181 5.26 7.73 -25.22
C GLY A 181 6.07 7.20 -24.04
N VAL A 182 5.85 5.92 -23.75
CA VAL A 182 6.59 5.16 -22.72
C VAL A 182 8.07 5.07 -23.11
N GLY A 183 8.96 5.27 -22.14
CA GLY A 183 10.41 5.16 -22.34
C GLY A 183 11.06 6.34 -23.08
N SER A 184 10.32 7.40 -23.40
CA SER A 184 10.90 8.60 -24.00
C SER A 184 11.91 9.27 -23.05
N PRO A 185 12.98 9.94 -23.57
CA PRO A 185 13.98 10.59 -22.73
C PRO A 185 13.37 11.59 -21.73
N ARG A 186 12.36 12.35 -22.16
CA ARG A 186 11.65 13.32 -21.31
C ARG A 186 10.90 12.67 -20.14
N VAL A 187 10.28 11.51 -20.38
CA VAL A 187 9.61 10.76 -19.31
C VAL A 187 10.64 10.21 -18.33
N ASN A 188 11.76 9.68 -18.84
CA ASN A 188 12.81 9.12 -18.01
C ASN A 188 13.49 10.19 -17.14
N GLU A 189 13.71 11.39 -17.69
CA GLU A 189 14.26 12.55 -16.95
C GLU A 189 13.33 13.07 -15.86
N ALA A 190 12.02 12.87 -16.01
CA ALA A 190 11.01 13.28 -15.03
C ALA A 190 10.71 12.22 -13.95
N GLN A 191 11.34 11.04 -14.03
CA GLN A 191 11.22 10.02 -12.99
C GLN A 191 11.90 10.54 -11.72
N GLU A 192 11.13 10.60 -10.63
CA GLU A 192 11.62 11.00 -9.31
C GLU A 192 11.49 9.83 -8.33
N VAL A 193 12.39 9.77 -7.35
CA VAL A 193 12.27 8.81 -6.25
C VAL A 193 11.16 9.29 -5.31
N ILE A 194 10.14 8.46 -5.13
CA ILE A 194 9.06 8.69 -4.16
C ILE A 194 9.65 8.69 -2.76
N ALA A 195 9.58 9.85 -2.10
CA ALA A 195 9.92 9.97 -0.70
C ALA A 195 8.94 9.17 0.18
N CYS A 196 9.47 8.54 1.22
CA CYS A 196 8.68 7.76 2.15
C CYS A 196 9.25 7.81 3.57
N ARG A 197 8.40 7.54 4.55
CA ARG A 197 8.80 7.22 5.92
C ARG A 197 8.79 5.72 6.10
N LYS A 198 9.66 5.20 6.95
CA LYS A 198 9.72 3.76 7.25
C LYS A 198 9.69 3.50 8.75
N TRP A 199 8.83 2.56 9.13
CA TRP A 199 8.65 2.10 10.49
C TRP A 199 9.00 0.63 10.59
N SER A 200 9.97 0.26 11.43
CA SER A 200 10.37 -1.15 11.60
C SER A 200 9.64 -1.79 12.77
N TYR A 201 9.20 -3.03 12.56
CA TYR A 201 8.77 -3.90 13.63
C TYR A 201 9.99 -4.38 14.43
N GLY A 202 9.78 -4.71 15.71
CA GLY A 202 10.85 -5.28 16.53
C GLY A 202 11.35 -6.62 15.98
N LYS A 203 12.65 -6.90 16.12
CA LYS A 203 13.32 -8.09 15.54
C LYS A 203 12.75 -9.46 15.97
N SER A 204 11.93 -9.51 17.02
CA SER A 204 11.42 -10.74 17.62
C SER A 204 9.98 -11.09 17.22
N MET A 205 9.42 -10.41 16.22
CA MET A 205 8.00 -10.47 15.89
C MET A 205 7.80 -11.06 14.50
N THR A 206 6.77 -11.89 14.34
CA THR A 206 6.34 -12.38 13.03
C THR A 206 5.08 -11.62 12.64
N VAL A 207 5.20 -10.68 11.70
CA VAL A 207 4.07 -9.90 11.18
C VAL A 207 3.64 -10.50 9.84
N GLN A 208 2.34 -10.73 9.70
CA GLN A 208 1.69 -11.24 8.48
C GLN A 208 0.91 -10.16 7.75
N ASP A 209 0.28 -9.26 8.52
CA ASP A 209 -0.48 -8.14 7.97
C ASP A 209 -0.50 -7.01 9.01
N SER A 210 -0.70 -5.79 8.54
CA SER A 210 -0.74 -4.60 9.41
C SER A 210 -1.76 -3.59 8.91
N VAL A 211 -2.18 -2.72 9.81
CA VAL A 211 -3.01 -1.58 9.47
C VAL A 211 -2.64 -0.37 10.32
N VAL A 212 -2.55 0.79 9.67
CA VAL A 212 -2.29 2.06 10.35
C VAL A 212 -3.61 2.62 10.87
N VAL A 213 -3.72 2.77 12.18
CA VAL A 213 -4.86 3.45 12.83
C VAL A 213 -4.67 4.97 12.79
N GLY A 214 -3.41 5.40 12.80
CA GLY A 214 -3.02 6.80 12.71
C GLY A 214 -2.86 7.46 14.10
N PRO A 215 -2.78 8.80 14.13
CA PRO A 215 -2.52 9.57 15.34
C PRO A 215 -3.54 9.26 16.45
N GLN A 216 -3.05 8.89 17.63
CA GLN A 216 -3.87 8.59 18.79
C GLN A 216 -3.99 9.83 19.68
N LYS A 217 -5.22 10.32 19.85
CA LYS A 217 -5.52 11.34 20.86
C LYS A 217 -5.59 10.65 22.24
N THR A 218 -4.51 10.75 22.99
CA THR A 218 -4.46 10.23 24.37
C THR A 218 -4.91 11.34 25.31
N CYS A 219 -5.98 11.11 26.10
CA CYS A 219 -6.38 12.07 27.12
C CYS A 219 -5.41 12.03 28.32
N THR A 220 -5.42 13.07 29.17
CA THR A 220 -4.53 13.12 30.34
C THR A 220 -4.72 11.91 31.26
N PHE A 221 -5.96 11.46 31.46
CA PHE A 221 -6.25 10.28 32.25
C PHE A 221 -5.57 9.03 31.69
N ASP A 222 -5.75 8.73 30.39
CA ASP A 222 -5.14 7.56 29.75
C ASP A 222 -3.61 7.63 29.74
N HIS A 223 -3.05 8.83 29.58
CA HIS A 223 -1.61 9.06 29.65
C HIS A 223 -1.06 8.77 31.05
N LEU A 224 -1.70 9.29 32.10
CA LEU A 224 -1.29 9.03 33.49
C LEU A 224 -1.49 7.56 33.86
N LEU A 225 -2.59 6.94 33.43
CA LEU A 225 -2.84 5.51 33.62
C LEU A 225 -1.75 4.68 32.95
N THR A 226 -1.43 4.97 31.68
CA THR A 226 -0.38 4.27 30.94
C THR A 226 0.98 4.44 31.61
N ALA A 227 1.35 5.67 32.00
CA ALA A 227 2.60 5.92 32.72
C ALA A 227 2.68 5.14 34.04
N SER A 228 1.56 5.03 34.77
CA SER A 228 1.48 4.27 36.02
C SER A 228 1.60 2.76 35.79
N LEU A 229 0.97 2.23 34.73
CA LEU A 229 1.04 0.81 34.38
C LEU A 229 2.43 0.40 33.85
N GLU A 230 3.06 1.24 33.04
CA GLU A 230 4.38 0.97 32.45
C GLU A 230 5.53 1.21 33.46
N GLY A 231 5.45 2.27 34.27
CA GLY A 231 6.53 2.72 35.16
C GLY A 231 6.38 2.32 36.62
N GLY A 232 5.23 1.76 37.02
CA GLY A 232 4.94 1.36 38.39
C GLY A 232 4.82 2.54 39.37
N PHE A 233 4.98 2.25 40.67
CA PHE A 233 4.74 3.22 41.75
C PHE A 233 5.58 4.50 41.67
N PHE A 234 6.81 4.42 41.13
CA PHE A 234 7.73 5.55 41.00
C PHE A 234 7.74 6.17 39.60
N ALA A 235 6.72 5.90 38.78
CA ALA A 235 6.64 6.40 37.41
C ALA A 235 6.70 7.94 37.37
N LYS A 236 7.66 8.48 36.61
CA LYS A 236 7.69 9.90 36.24
C LYS A 236 6.96 10.07 34.91
N TYR A 237 6.04 11.03 34.84
CA TYR A 237 5.28 11.31 33.62
C TYR A 237 5.54 12.73 33.11
N ARG A 238 5.35 12.93 31.81
CA ARG A 238 5.40 14.26 31.19
C ARG A 238 4.09 14.99 31.42
N HIS A 239 4.15 16.32 31.53
CA HIS A 239 2.96 17.15 31.71
C HIS A 239 1.98 17.06 30.53
N ALA A 240 2.48 16.82 29.31
CA ALA A 240 1.66 16.61 28.13
C ALA A 240 1.75 15.15 27.62
N PRO A 241 0.64 14.57 27.12
CA PRO A 241 0.64 13.25 26.52
C PRO A 241 1.51 13.22 25.25
N PRO A 242 2.32 12.16 25.05
CA PRO A 242 3.09 12.00 23.82
C PRO A 242 2.13 11.79 22.64
N GLN A 243 2.39 12.48 21.53
CA GLN A 243 1.70 12.21 20.26
C GLN A 243 2.31 10.95 19.64
N ASN A 244 1.47 9.96 19.35
CA ASN A 244 1.92 8.71 18.73
C ASN A 244 0.95 8.28 17.65
N SER A 245 1.47 7.73 16.55
CA SER A 245 0.66 7.00 15.58
C SER A 245 0.57 5.53 16.02
N LEU A 246 -0.63 4.95 15.97
CA LEU A 246 -0.84 3.54 16.25
C LEU A 246 -0.88 2.74 14.94
N ILE A 247 -0.19 1.61 14.97
CA ILE A 247 -0.21 0.58 13.94
C ILE A 247 -0.58 -0.73 14.65
N VAL A 248 -1.54 -1.45 14.08
CA VAL A 248 -1.93 -2.76 14.58
C VAL A 248 -1.38 -3.80 13.62
N ALA A 249 -0.56 -4.71 14.13
CA ALA A 249 0.03 -5.79 13.36
C ALA A 249 -0.61 -7.13 13.77
N ALA A 250 -1.01 -7.92 12.80
CA ALA A 250 -1.44 -9.30 12.93
C ALA A 250 -0.28 -10.25 12.64
N GLY A 251 -0.18 -11.31 13.43
CA GLY A 251 0.80 -12.35 13.17
C GLY A 251 0.94 -13.34 14.31
N MET A 252 2.18 -13.62 14.70
CA MET A 252 2.51 -14.55 15.78
C MET A 252 3.53 -13.92 16.74
N LYS A 253 3.27 -14.08 18.04
CA LYS A 253 4.07 -13.52 19.15
C LYS A 253 4.30 -12.01 18.99
N PRO A 254 3.24 -11.18 19.17
CA PRO A 254 1.86 -11.51 19.59
C PRO A 254 0.93 -11.87 18.42
N TYR A 255 -0.26 -12.41 18.72
CA TYR A 255 -1.32 -12.68 17.73
C TYR A 255 -1.84 -11.37 17.12
N ILE A 256 -2.04 -10.35 17.96
CA ILE A 256 -2.23 -8.95 17.55
C ILE A 256 -1.29 -8.07 18.38
N GLY A 257 -0.49 -7.21 17.74
CA GLY A 257 0.42 -6.28 18.39
C GLY A 257 0.06 -4.82 18.15
N PHE A 258 0.05 -4.03 19.22
CA PHE A 258 -0.22 -2.59 19.19
C PHE A 258 1.10 -1.82 19.23
N HIS A 259 1.47 -1.30 18.07
CA HIS A 259 2.75 -0.65 17.80
C HIS A 259 2.60 0.86 17.74
N TYR A 260 3.45 1.58 18.44
CA TYR A 260 3.39 3.02 18.54
C TYR A 260 4.64 3.65 17.92
N ALA A 261 4.44 4.54 16.95
CA ALA A 261 5.45 5.44 16.42
C ALA A 261 5.41 6.76 17.18
N LYS A 262 6.56 7.33 17.55
CA LYS A 262 6.58 8.66 18.20
C LYS A 262 6.42 9.73 17.13
N GLU A 263 5.40 10.57 17.27
CA GLU A 263 5.23 11.73 16.37
C GLU A 263 6.10 12.89 16.87
N GLY A 264 6.77 13.60 15.94
CA GLY A 264 7.65 14.73 16.24
C GLY A 264 9.15 14.49 16.08
N PHE A 265 9.57 13.27 15.70
CA PHE A 265 10.93 13.01 15.20
C PHE A 265 10.87 12.91 13.67
N THR A 266 10.96 14.04 12.96
CA THR A 266 11.18 14.01 11.51
C THR A 266 12.67 13.76 11.28
N GLN A 267 13.04 12.55 10.86
CA GLN A 267 14.34 12.42 10.21
C GLN A 267 14.29 13.25 8.92
N PRO A 268 15.31 14.07 8.62
CA PRO A 268 15.40 14.72 7.33
C PRO A 268 15.40 13.62 6.27
N VAL A 269 14.43 13.67 5.36
CA VAL A 269 14.41 12.82 4.17
C VAL A 269 15.67 13.15 3.40
N LEU A 270 16.69 12.29 3.49
CA LEU A 270 17.93 12.48 2.74
C LEU A 270 17.58 12.34 1.26
N ALA A 271 17.56 13.47 0.56
CA ALA A 271 17.34 13.58 -0.88
C ALA A 271 18.44 12.88 -1.73
N ASP A 272 19.48 12.33 -1.08
CA ASP A 272 20.65 11.74 -1.74
C ASP A 272 20.43 10.31 -2.28
N VAL A 273 19.26 9.70 -2.08
CA VAL A 273 18.92 8.36 -2.62
C VAL A 273 18.71 8.37 -4.13
N ALA A 274 18.58 9.55 -4.75
CA ALA A 274 18.27 9.73 -6.17
C ALA A 274 19.32 9.19 -7.16
N ARG A 275 20.57 8.91 -6.72
CA ARG A 275 21.66 8.57 -7.66
C ARG A 275 21.75 7.07 -8.03
N ALA A 276 21.07 6.17 -7.31
CA ALA A 276 21.26 4.72 -7.51
C ALA A 276 20.26 4.05 -8.47
N VAL A 277 19.05 4.62 -8.65
CA VAL A 277 17.97 3.97 -9.43
C VAL A 277 18.04 4.29 -10.93
N ALA A 278 18.81 5.30 -11.33
CA ALA A 278 18.98 5.69 -12.73
C ALA A 278 19.86 4.72 -13.57
N SER A 279 20.46 3.70 -12.97
CA SER A 279 21.49 2.87 -13.64
C SER A 279 20.98 1.60 -14.34
N LYS A 280 19.67 1.32 -14.37
CA LYS A 280 19.11 0.16 -15.10
C LYS A 280 18.51 0.47 -16.47
N ILE A 281 18.89 1.57 -17.12
CA ILE A 281 18.78 1.68 -18.58
C ILE A 281 20.16 1.38 -19.17
N LYS A 282 20.41 0.09 -19.41
CA LYS A 282 21.55 -0.35 -20.22
C LYS A 282 21.35 0.15 -21.65
N SER A 283 21.97 1.26 -22.00
CA SER A 283 22.25 1.56 -23.41
C SER A 283 23.34 0.59 -23.87
N ALA A 284 22.93 -0.46 -24.59
CA ALA A 284 23.84 -1.24 -25.42
C ALA A 284 24.34 -0.34 -26.57
N LEU A 285 25.40 0.42 -26.32
CA LEU A 285 26.17 1.11 -27.36
C LEU A 285 27.31 0.19 -27.79
N PRO A 286 27.53 -0.04 -29.09
CA PRO A 286 28.63 -0.87 -29.57
C PRO A 286 29.98 -0.20 -29.26
N SER A 287 30.79 -0.85 -28.41
CA SER A 287 32.19 -0.50 -28.16
C SER A 287 33.02 -0.69 -29.43
N TRP A 288 33.29 0.39 -30.17
CA TRP A 288 34.36 0.40 -31.16
C TRP A 288 35.19 1.70 -31.20
N PHE A 289 35.04 2.60 -30.22
CA PHE A 289 35.90 3.78 -30.12
C PHE A 289 36.63 3.85 -28.76
N GLY A 290 37.93 3.56 -28.81
CA GLY A 290 38.97 4.32 -28.12
C GLY A 290 39.01 4.34 -26.59
N GLY A 291 39.80 3.42 -26.01
CA GLY A 291 40.80 3.68 -24.96
C GLY A 291 40.41 4.50 -23.72
N SER A 292 40.16 3.80 -22.61
CA SER A 292 40.88 3.98 -21.34
C SER A 292 40.37 2.95 -20.33
N SER A 293 41.29 2.35 -19.57
CA SER A 293 41.00 1.38 -18.52
C SER A 293 40.29 2.05 -17.35
N SER A 294 38.96 1.96 -17.29
CA SER A 294 38.21 2.17 -16.06
C SER A 294 37.95 0.81 -15.41
N THR A 295 38.58 0.59 -14.26
CA THR A 295 38.18 -0.46 -13.31
C THR A 295 36.67 -0.38 -13.09
N PRO A 296 35.92 -1.50 -13.19
CA PRO A 296 34.49 -1.49 -12.92
C PRO A 296 34.28 -1.14 -11.44
N GLN A 297 33.90 0.12 -11.18
CA GLN A 297 33.36 0.49 -9.89
C GLN A 297 32.02 -0.23 -9.75
N THR A 298 31.95 -1.15 -8.78
CA THR A 298 30.70 -1.77 -8.36
C THR A 298 29.68 -0.65 -8.12
N PRO A 299 28.51 -0.67 -8.77
CA PRO A 299 27.52 0.38 -8.55
C PRO A 299 27.19 0.44 -7.06
N PRO A 300 27.14 1.65 -6.45
CA PRO A 300 26.80 1.78 -5.04
C PRO A 300 25.43 1.15 -4.80
N GLU A 301 25.37 0.25 -3.82
CA GLU A 301 24.13 -0.39 -3.41
C GLU A 301 23.09 0.69 -3.06
N PRO A 302 21.84 0.60 -3.57
CA PRO A 302 20.82 1.60 -3.29
C PRO A 302 20.65 1.78 -1.78
N GLN A 303 20.95 2.98 -1.27
CA GLN A 303 20.75 3.28 0.14
C GLN A 303 19.25 3.35 0.42
N LEU A 304 18.71 2.30 1.05
CA LEU A 304 17.32 2.26 1.47
C LEU A 304 17.02 3.35 2.51
N PRO A 305 15.78 3.87 2.55
CA PRO A 305 15.39 4.89 3.51
C PRO A 305 15.58 4.39 4.95
N PRO A 306 16.11 5.23 5.87
CA PRO A 306 16.29 4.85 7.27
C PRO A 306 14.95 4.56 7.95
N SER A 307 14.94 3.60 8.87
CA SER A 307 13.73 3.13 9.55
C SER A 307 13.70 3.57 11.02
N GLU A 308 12.56 4.10 11.46
CA GLU A 308 12.29 4.36 12.87
C GLU A 308 11.67 3.13 13.52
N ALA A 309 12.21 2.70 14.66
CA ALA A 309 11.71 1.52 15.36
C ALA A 309 10.37 1.78 16.06
N LEU A 310 9.39 0.94 15.77
CA LEU A 310 8.11 0.93 16.48
C LEU A 310 8.26 0.30 17.87
N ILE A 311 7.48 0.80 18.82
CA ILE A 311 7.39 0.22 20.15
C ILE A 311 6.09 -0.59 20.25
N CYS A 312 6.20 -1.91 20.32
CA CYS A 312 5.07 -2.77 20.68
C CYS A 312 4.83 -2.69 22.19
N ARG A 313 3.78 -1.97 22.61
CA ARG A 313 3.46 -1.80 24.03
C ARG A 313 2.54 -2.88 24.56
N PHE A 314 1.55 -3.24 23.75
CA PHE A 314 0.52 -4.21 24.11
C PHE A 314 0.40 -5.26 23.02
N GLY A 315 0.04 -6.48 23.41
CA GLY A 315 -0.23 -7.54 22.48
C GLY A 315 -1.28 -8.50 23.02
N LEU A 316 -2.18 -8.95 22.15
CA LEU A 316 -2.99 -10.12 22.42
C LEU A 316 -2.14 -11.35 22.12
N CYS A 317 -1.76 -12.09 23.15
CA CYS A 317 -0.99 -13.32 22.99
C CYS A 317 -1.94 -14.51 22.87
N ASP A 318 -1.91 -15.17 21.72
CA ASP A 318 -2.64 -16.41 21.46
C ASP A 318 -1.67 -17.41 20.83
N LEU A 319 -0.83 -18.02 21.68
CA LEU A 319 0.30 -18.85 21.25
C LEU A 319 -0.05 -19.97 20.25
N PRO A 320 -1.20 -20.66 20.31
CA PRO A 320 -1.52 -21.71 19.35
C PRO A 320 -2.05 -21.19 18.00
N ARG A 321 -2.38 -19.89 17.88
CA ARG A 321 -2.97 -19.32 16.68
C ARG A 321 -2.05 -18.28 16.04
N SER A 322 -2.16 -18.14 14.72
CA SER A 322 -1.53 -17.06 13.95
C SER A 322 -2.63 -16.21 13.33
N ALA A 323 -2.54 -14.90 13.49
CA ALA A 323 -3.43 -13.99 12.77
C ALA A 323 -2.87 -13.77 11.36
N PHE A 324 -3.75 -13.84 10.35
CA PHE A 324 -3.35 -13.71 8.94
C PHE A 324 -3.66 -12.35 8.35
N SER A 325 -4.72 -11.68 8.83
CA SER A 325 -5.18 -10.41 8.26
C SER A 325 -5.77 -9.51 9.34
N VAL A 326 -5.62 -8.19 9.17
CA VAL A 326 -6.22 -7.17 10.02
C VAL A 326 -6.81 -6.03 9.19
N TRP A 327 -8.03 -5.64 9.54
CA TRP A 327 -8.80 -4.60 8.87
C TRP A 327 -9.33 -3.60 9.89
N LEU A 328 -9.36 -2.32 9.51
CA LEU A 328 -10.03 -1.29 10.30
C LEU A 328 -11.45 -1.10 9.83
N ALA A 329 -12.36 -0.89 10.77
CA ALA A 329 -13.71 -0.48 10.45
C ALA A 329 -13.71 0.93 9.83
N PRO A 330 -14.70 1.30 9.01
CA PRO A 330 -14.78 2.61 8.33
C PRO A 330 -14.74 3.84 9.25
N ASN A 331 -15.02 3.68 10.54
CA ASN A 331 -14.97 4.73 11.55
C ASN A 331 -13.65 4.74 12.36
N TYR A 332 -12.63 3.99 11.92
CA TYR A 332 -11.35 3.82 12.61
C TYR A 332 -11.49 3.25 14.03
N SER A 333 -12.65 2.66 14.36
CA SER A 333 -12.83 1.94 15.61
C SER A 333 -12.37 0.50 15.45
N LEU A 334 -11.58 0.03 16.40
CA LEU A 334 -11.35 -1.40 16.56
C LEU A 334 -12.63 -2.02 17.10
N LEU A 335 -13.20 -3.01 16.39
CA LEU A 335 -14.38 -3.73 16.87
C LEU A 335 -13.99 -4.56 18.10
N ARG A 336 -14.09 -3.95 19.29
CA ARG A 336 -14.01 -4.66 20.57
C ARG A 336 -15.41 -5.17 20.86
N ARG A 337 -15.67 -6.47 20.65
CA ARG A 337 -16.92 -7.10 21.11
C ARG A 337 -16.87 -7.21 22.64
N GLY A 338 -17.09 -6.09 23.33
CA GLY A 338 -17.42 -6.04 24.75
C GLY A 338 -18.92 -6.19 24.91
N HIS A 339 -19.36 -6.96 25.91
CA HIS A 339 -20.75 -7.03 26.30
C HIS A 339 -21.28 -5.59 26.50
N PRO A 340 -22.40 -5.17 25.89
CA PRO A 340 -22.98 -3.87 26.22
C PRO A 340 -23.25 -3.83 27.71
N ARG A 341 -22.78 -2.78 28.40
CA ARG A 341 -23.30 -2.48 29.73
C ARG A 341 -24.79 -2.17 29.57
N PRO A 342 -25.66 -2.69 30.43
CA PRO A 342 -27.07 -2.31 30.40
C PRO A 342 -27.17 -0.80 30.67
N GLY A 343 -27.56 -0.02 29.67
CA GLY A 343 -27.73 1.43 29.82
C GLY A 343 -27.70 2.26 28.53
N ASP A 344 -26.94 1.85 27.51
CA ASP A 344 -26.81 2.64 26.27
C ASP A 344 -27.86 2.24 25.23
N THR A 345 -29.12 2.49 25.55
CA THR A 345 -30.18 2.73 24.57
C THR A 345 -30.92 3.99 25.01
N ASN A 346 -30.48 5.15 24.54
CA ASN A 346 -31.29 6.32 24.18
C ASN A 346 -30.40 7.55 23.96
N ARG A 347 -30.04 7.81 22.70
CA ARG A 347 -30.30 9.08 21.98
C ARG A 347 -29.67 9.05 20.59
#